data_AF-A0A8S2XQ56-F1
#
_entry.id   AF-A0A8S2XQ56-F1
#
_cell.length_a   1.000
_cell.length_b   1.000
_cell.length_c   1.000
_cell.angle_alpha   90.00
_cell.angle_beta   90.00
_cell.angle_gamma   90.00
#
_symmetry.space_group_name_H-M   'P 1'
#
loop_
_entity.id
_entity.type
_entity.pdbx_description
1 polymer ?
#
loop_
_entity_poly.entity_id
_entity_poly.type
_entity_poly.pdbx_seq_one_letter_code
_entity_poly.pdbx_strand_id
1 'polypeptide(L)'
;FILNAGTSASARITEETITYLNQGQPYEIKFHVNNNQRSKLASSNVTNIQPTTYRSILRLCFWDKNFQLNEYDHVNKWLCEYNSTSLFDIDMNLTYGVLSVIKSRSIKNAVEIVWDNLQQTSLFIRFKCTST
;
A
#
# COMPACT_ATOMS: atom_id res chain seq x y z
N PHE A 1 -3.57 8.30 1.56
CA PHE A 1 -2.88 7.25 2.34
C PHE A 1 -1.64 7.86 2.97
N ILE A 2 -1.06 7.23 3.99
CA ILE A 2 0.18 7.66 4.64
C ILE A 2 1.04 6.42 4.87
N LEU A 3 2.29 6.42 4.39
CA LEU A 3 3.28 5.40 4.72
C LEU A 3 4.01 5.84 6.00
N ASN A 4 3.95 5.03 7.05
CA ASN A 4 4.61 5.31 8.33
C ASN A 4 6.04 4.73 8.31
N ALA A 5 6.99 5.52 7.82
CA ALA A 5 8.39 5.17 7.75
C ALA A 5 9.24 6.45 7.91
N GLY A 6 10.50 6.29 8.33
CA GLY A 6 11.43 7.41 8.41
C GLY A 6 11.81 7.89 7.00
N THR A 7 11.46 9.13 6.67
CA THR A 7 11.91 9.79 5.43
C THR A 7 13.15 10.63 5.73
N SER A 8 14.11 10.70 4.79
CA SER A 8 15.32 11.50 4.97
C SER A 8 14.99 12.98 5.20
N ALA A 9 15.61 13.61 6.21
CA ALA A 9 15.31 14.97 6.64
C ALA A 9 15.77 16.08 5.65
N SER A 10 16.52 15.74 4.60
CA SER A 10 17.16 16.72 3.73
C SER A 10 17.00 16.30 2.27
N ALA A 11 16.11 16.98 1.55
CA ALA A 11 16.08 17.01 0.09
C ALA A 11 16.37 18.45 -0.35
N ARG A 12 17.18 18.63 -1.40
CA ARG A 12 17.26 19.93 -2.07
C ARG A 12 15.87 20.26 -2.61
N ILE A 13 15.50 21.54 -2.67
CA ILE A 13 14.17 21.97 -3.17
C ILE A 13 13.84 21.39 -4.56
N THR A 14 14.86 21.05 -5.35
CA THR A 14 14.74 20.48 -6.70
C THR A 14 14.68 18.96 -6.75
N GLU A 15 14.83 18.25 -5.63
CA GLU A 15 14.92 16.79 -5.57
C GLU A 15 13.66 16.19 -4.96
N GLU A 16 13.23 15.06 -5.51
CA GLU A 16 12.14 14.27 -4.93
C GLU A 16 12.59 13.62 -3.62
N THR A 17 11.68 13.56 -2.65
CA THR A 17 11.95 12.90 -1.37
C THR A 17 11.85 11.39 -1.51
N ILE A 18 12.85 10.67 -0.99
CA ILE A 18 12.88 9.20 -1.00
C ILE A 18 12.69 8.70 0.44
N THR A 19 11.86 7.68 0.60
CA THR A 19 11.68 6.98 1.88
C THR A 19 12.42 5.65 1.81
N TYR A 20 13.40 5.47 2.69
CA TYR A 20 14.20 4.25 2.75
C TYR A 20 13.49 3.19 3.57
N LEU A 21 13.36 1.99 3.00
CA LEU A 21 12.68 0.86 3.62
C LEU A 21 13.65 -0.32 3.74
N ASN A 22 13.62 -0.97 4.89
CA ASN A 22 14.38 -2.16 5.18
C ASN A 22 13.61 -3.39 4.67
N GLN A 23 14.35 -4.30 4.04
CA GLN A 23 13.83 -5.58 3.60
C GLN A 23 13.29 -6.38 4.79
N GLY A 24 12.13 -7.01 4.65
CA GLY A 24 11.50 -7.85 5.67
C GLY A 24 10.88 -7.12 6.86
N GLN A 25 11.13 -5.81 7.01
CA GLN A 25 10.53 -5.01 8.08
C GLN A 25 9.06 -4.66 7.73
N PRO A 26 8.11 -4.77 8.69
CA PRO A 26 6.75 -4.35 8.46
C PRO A 26 6.62 -2.82 8.51
N TYR A 27 5.98 -2.25 7.50
CA TYR A 27 5.64 -0.83 7.41
C TYR A 27 4.12 -0.64 7.37
N GLU A 28 3.63 0.34 8.12
CA GLU A 28 2.21 0.66 8.18
C GLU A 28 1.82 1.62 7.04
N ILE A 29 0.75 1.31 6.34
CA ILE A 29 0.10 2.19 5.37
C ILE A 29 -1.30 2.51 5.89
N LYS A 30 -1.50 3.75 6.31
CA LYS A 30 -2.79 4.24 6.80
C LYS A 30 -3.67 4.71 5.65
N PHE A 31 -4.93 4.30 5.66
CA PHE A 31 -5.95 4.73 4.73
C PHE A 31 -6.91 5.69 5.44
N HIS A 32 -7.10 6.86 4.85
CA HIS A 32 -7.96 7.91 5.37
C HIS A 32 -8.76 8.50 4.22
N VAL A 33 -10.05 8.73 4.49
CA VAL A 33 -10.91 9.57 3.64
C VAL A 33 -10.71 11.02 4.04
N ASN A 34 -10.80 11.95 3.10
CA ASN A 34 -10.66 13.38 3.37
C ASN A 34 -11.70 13.84 4.42
N ASN A 35 -11.27 14.65 5.40
CA ASN A 35 -12.06 15.11 6.54
C ASN A 35 -13.37 15.81 6.14
N ASN A 36 -13.43 16.40 4.95
CA ASN A 36 -14.63 17.03 4.41
C ASN A 36 -15.79 16.03 4.25
N GLN A 37 -15.51 14.75 3.96
CA GLN A 37 -16.56 13.72 3.89
C GLN A 37 -16.96 13.24 5.29
N ARG A 38 -16.00 13.09 6.22
CA ARG A 38 -16.28 12.68 7.59
C ARG A 38 -17.13 13.69 8.37
N SER A 39 -16.87 14.98 8.16
CA SER A 39 -17.67 16.09 8.70
C SER A 39 -19.10 16.10 8.14
N LYS A 40 -19.28 15.80 6.85
CA LYS A 40 -20.60 15.70 6.21
C LYS A 40 -21.42 14.49 6.69
N LEU A 41 -20.74 13.42 7.11
CA LEU A 41 -21.35 12.26 7.78
C LEU A 41 -21.73 12.57 9.24
N ALA A 42 -20.97 13.44 9.92
CA ALA A 42 -21.23 13.82 11.31
C ALA A 42 -22.26 14.95 11.47
N SER A 43 -22.45 15.79 10.44
CA SER A 43 -23.38 16.93 10.47
C SER A 43 -24.77 16.62 9.93
N SER A 44 -24.98 15.45 9.31
CA SER A 44 -26.33 14.99 8.97
C SER A 44 -26.92 14.27 10.18
N ASN A 45 -27.99 14.82 10.75
CA ASN A 45 -28.81 14.20 11.82
C ASN A 45 -29.58 12.95 11.33
N VAL A 46 -28.98 12.17 10.42
CA VAL A 46 -29.58 10.99 9.82
C VAL A 46 -29.04 9.78 10.57
N THR A 47 -29.93 9.12 11.30
CA THR A 47 -29.73 7.91 12.12
C THR A 47 -29.26 6.67 11.36
N ASN A 48 -28.77 6.82 10.12
CA ASN A 48 -28.29 5.76 9.24
C ASN A 48 -27.06 6.25 8.45
N ILE A 49 -25.91 6.32 9.11
CA ILE A 49 -24.63 6.52 8.42
C ILE A 49 -24.28 5.21 7.72
N GLN A 50 -24.58 5.11 6.42
CA GLN A 50 -24.19 3.95 5.63
C GLN A 50 -22.67 3.96 5.39
N PRO A 51 -21.95 2.86 5.67
CA PRO A 51 -20.53 2.76 5.38
C PRO A 51 -20.27 2.99 3.89
N THR A 52 -19.37 3.91 3.57
CA THR A 52 -18.85 4.00 2.21
C THR A 52 -17.67 3.05 2.11
N THR A 53 -17.81 2.05 1.24
CA THR A 53 -16.74 1.09 0.97
C THR A 53 -15.84 1.60 -0.14
N TYR A 54 -14.52 1.45 0.05
CA TYR A 54 -13.49 1.83 -0.89
C TYR A 54 -12.69 0.61 -1.31
N ARG A 55 -12.29 0.59 -2.58
CA ARG A 55 -11.37 -0.39 -3.15
C ARG A 55 -10.07 0.32 -3.47
N SER A 56 -8.96 -0.19 -2.97
CA SER A 56 -7.63 0.37 -3.22
C SER A 56 -6.67 -0.72 -3.71
N ILE A 57 -5.82 -0.39 -4.67
CA ILE A 57 -4.81 -1.33 -5.21
C ILE A 57 -3.45 -0.79 -4.81
N LEU A 58 -2.74 -1.55 -3.98
CA LEU A 58 -1.34 -1.30 -3.69
C LEU A 58 -0.48 -2.07 -4.69
N ARG A 59 0.46 -1.39 -5.34
CA ARG A 59 1.36 -1.99 -6.33
C ARG A 59 2.80 -1.55 -6.07
N LEU A 60 3.72 -2.51 -6.14
CA LEU A 60 5.15 -2.26 -6.14
C LEU A 60 5.63 -2.25 -7.59
N CYS A 61 6.11 -1.10 -8.06
CA CYS A 61 6.51 -0.89 -9.45
C CYS A 61 7.92 -0.33 -9.55
N PHE A 62 8.50 -0.43 -10.75
CA PHE A 62 9.69 0.36 -11.07
C PHE A 62 9.34 1.84 -11.22
N TRP A 63 10.15 2.71 -10.63
CA TRP A 63 10.03 4.16 -10.81
C TRP A 63 10.46 4.59 -12.22
N ASP A 64 11.58 4.04 -12.71
CA ASP A 64 12.11 4.35 -14.03
C ASP A 64 11.27 3.71 -15.15
N LYS A 65 10.83 4.54 -16.10
CA LYS A 65 9.99 4.16 -17.25
C LYS A 65 10.63 3.10 -18.14
N ASN A 66 11.96 3.07 -18.23
CA ASN A 66 12.66 2.06 -19.04
C ASN A 66 12.43 0.65 -18.48
N PHE A 67 12.42 0.53 -17.15
CA PHE A 67 12.15 -0.74 -16.47
C PHE A 67 10.66 -1.07 -16.40
N GLN A 68 9.77 -0.08 -16.48
CA GLN A 68 8.32 -0.30 -16.51
C GLN A 68 7.87 -1.09 -17.76
N LEU A 69 8.54 -0.89 -18.91
CA LEU A 69 8.22 -1.62 -20.16
C LEU A 69 8.41 -3.14 -20.01
N ASN A 70 9.45 -3.54 -19.27
CA ASN A 70 9.80 -4.94 -19.02
C ASN A 70 9.50 -5.36 -17.58
N GLU A 71 8.60 -4.67 -16.88
CA GLU A 71 8.34 -4.89 -15.45
C GLU A 71 7.94 -6.34 -15.18
N TYR A 72 7.09 -6.92 -16.03
CA TYR A 72 6.66 -8.31 -15.90
C TYR A 72 7.85 -9.29 -15.88
N ASP A 73 8.81 -9.12 -16.78
CA ASP A 73 9.97 -10.00 -16.89
C ASP A 73 10.92 -9.82 -15.70
N HIS A 74 11.16 -8.57 -15.27
CA HIS A 74 11.97 -8.28 -14.10
C HIS A 74 11.37 -8.87 -12.82
N VAL A 75 10.05 -8.72 -12.63
CA VAL A 75 9.35 -9.29 -11.48
C VAL A 75 9.41 -10.82 -11.50
N ASN A 76 9.11 -11.46 -12.62
CA ASN A 76 9.15 -12.92 -12.70
C ASN A 76 10.56 -13.48 -12.52
N LYS A 77 11.57 -12.82 -13.09
CA LYS A 77 12.97 -13.19 -12.88
C LYS A 77 13.31 -13.18 -11.39
N TRP A 78 12.97 -12.10 -10.68
CA TRP A 78 13.20 -12.01 -9.24
C TRP A 78 12.44 -13.09 -8.46
N LEU A 79 11.17 -13.32 -8.79
CA LEU A 79 10.35 -14.36 -8.13
C LEU A 79 10.96 -15.76 -8.29
N CYS A 80 11.44 -16.09 -9.49
CA CYS A 80 12.11 -17.37 -9.77
C CYS A 80 13.45 -17.49 -9.01
N GLU A 81 14.28 -16.45 -9.03
CA GLU A 81 15.59 -16.44 -8.35
C GLU A 81 15.46 -16.69 -6.85
N TYR A 82 14.45 -16.10 -6.21
CA TYR A 82 14.23 -16.21 -4.75
C TYR A 82 13.15 -17.23 -4.37
N ASN A 83 12.65 -18.02 -5.32
CA ASN A 83 11.54 -18.97 -5.13
C ASN A 83 10.34 -18.35 -4.36
N SER A 84 9.99 -17.11 -4.69
CA SER A 84 8.93 -16.35 -4.02
C SER A 84 7.67 -16.30 -4.88
N THR A 85 6.51 -16.20 -4.22
CA THR A 85 5.21 -16.06 -4.88
C THR A 85 4.76 -14.61 -5.06
N SER A 86 5.40 -13.67 -4.37
CA SER A 86 5.12 -12.22 -4.38
C SER A 86 6.36 -11.40 -4.05
N LEU A 87 6.37 -10.11 -4.39
CA LEU A 87 7.44 -9.18 -4.01
C LEU A 87 7.32 -8.66 -2.57
N PHE A 88 6.16 -8.84 -1.96
CA PHE A 88 5.87 -8.38 -0.60
C PHE A 88 4.86 -9.28 0.08
N ASP A 89 4.84 -9.25 1.41
CA ASP A 89 3.83 -9.90 2.24
C ASP A 89 2.98 -8.87 2.97
N ILE A 90 1.75 -9.26 3.34
CA ILE A 90 0.89 -8.50 4.24
C ILE A 90 0.94 -9.18 5.59
N ASP A 91 1.23 -8.42 6.64
CA ASP A 91 1.11 -8.90 8.00
C ASP A 91 -0.34 -8.76 8.48
N MET A 92 -1.08 -9.86 8.44
CA MET A 92 -2.47 -9.89 8.90
C MET A 92 -2.62 -9.78 10.41
N ASN A 93 -1.57 -10.04 11.20
CA ASN A 93 -1.61 -9.89 12.66
C ASN A 93 -1.54 -8.42 13.09
N LEU A 94 -0.89 -7.58 12.26
CA LEU A 94 -0.76 -6.14 12.51
C LEU A 94 -1.82 -5.32 11.75
N THR A 95 -2.31 -5.82 10.63
CA THR A 95 -3.32 -5.15 9.78
C THR A 95 -4.68 -5.08 10.47
N TYR A 96 -5.35 -3.93 10.39
CA TYR A 96 -6.68 -3.72 10.96
C TYR A 96 -7.53 -2.78 10.09
N GLY A 97 -8.86 -2.87 10.24
CA GLY A 97 -9.83 -2.06 9.49
C GLY A 97 -10.03 -2.44 8.01
N VAL A 98 -9.23 -3.39 7.51
CA VAL A 98 -9.40 -3.95 6.16
C VAL A 98 -10.51 -5.00 6.18
N LEU A 99 -11.49 -4.85 5.29
CA LEU A 99 -12.61 -5.77 5.13
C LEU A 99 -12.24 -7.01 4.32
N SER A 100 -11.40 -6.83 3.29
CA SER A 100 -10.93 -7.92 2.43
C SER A 100 -9.58 -7.60 1.80
N VAL A 101 -8.76 -8.64 1.63
CA VAL A 101 -7.46 -8.59 0.93
C VAL A 101 -7.52 -9.57 -0.23
N ILE A 102 -7.41 -9.06 -1.45
CA ILE A 102 -7.55 -9.82 -2.69
C ILE A 102 -6.21 -9.80 -3.42
N LYS A 103 -5.58 -10.98 -3.52
CA LYS A 103 -4.32 -11.17 -4.27
C LYS A 103 -4.60 -11.82 -5.61
N SER A 104 -4.18 -11.19 -6.69
CA SER A 104 -4.28 -11.80 -8.02
C SER A 104 -3.26 -12.93 -8.19
N ARG A 105 -3.65 -13.99 -8.90
CA ARG A 105 -2.70 -15.05 -9.28
C ARG A 105 -1.77 -14.59 -10.40
N SER A 106 -2.20 -13.69 -11.28
CA SER A 106 -1.43 -13.20 -12.42
C SER A 106 -0.56 -11.98 -12.08
N ILE A 107 -0.99 -11.14 -11.13
CA ILE A 107 -0.27 -9.90 -10.76
C ILE A 107 0.42 -10.12 -9.42
N LYS A 108 1.75 -10.33 -9.46
CA LYS A 108 2.56 -10.72 -8.29
C LYS A 108 3.11 -9.54 -7.49
N ASN A 109 3.03 -8.35 -8.07
CA ASN A 109 3.50 -7.10 -7.50
C ASN A 109 2.33 -6.18 -7.08
N ALA A 110 1.11 -6.70 -6.95
CA ALA A 110 -0.05 -5.93 -6.52
C ALA A 110 -0.94 -6.70 -5.53
N VAL A 111 -1.65 -5.94 -4.71
CA VAL A 111 -2.70 -6.44 -3.84
C VAL A 111 -3.85 -5.44 -3.81
N GLU A 112 -5.06 -5.96 -3.91
CA GLU A 112 -6.27 -5.18 -3.74
C GLU A 112 -6.75 -5.30 -2.29
N ILE A 113 -7.19 -4.18 -1.73
CA ILE A 113 -7.80 -4.12 -0.42
C ILE A 113 -9.16 -3.44 -0.51
N VAL A 114 -10.10 -3.94 0.28
CA VAL A 114 -11.42 -3.36 0.47
C VAL A 114 -11.51 -2.88 1.92
N TRP A 115 -11.93 -1.64 2.13
CA TRP A 115 -12.01 -1.01 3.45
C TRP A 115 -13.16 -0.01 3.50
N ASP A 116 -13.55 0.45 4.69
CA ASP A 116 -14.62 1.43 4.86
C ASP A 116 -14.18 2.64 5.69
N ASN A 117 -15.04 3.65 5.73
CA ASN A 117 -14.81 4.87 6.49
C ASN A 117 -15.35 4.86 7.93
N LEU A 118 -15.85 3.72 8.43
CA LEU A 118 -16.40 3.64 9.79
C LEU A 118 -15.28 3.65 10.83
N GLN A 119 -14.14 3.03 10.49
CA GLN A 119 -13.01 2.88 11.37
C GLN A 119 -11.68 3.29 10.71
N GLN A 120 -10.65 3.42 11.52
CA GLN A 120 -9.29 3.58 11.00
C GLN A 120 -8.86 2.28 10.30
N THR A 121 -8.28 2.41 9.12
CA THR A 121 -7.78 1.29 8.34
C THR A 121 -6.27 1.42 8.16
N SER A 122 -5.53 0.39 8.53
CA SER A 122 -4.08 0.29 8.35
C SER A 122 -3.70 -1.06 7.79
N LEU A 123 -2.88 -1.06 6.74
CA LEU A 123 -2.27 -2.24 6.15
C LEU A 123 -0.80 -2.31 6.53
N PHE A 124 -0.34 -3.44 7.04
CA PHE A 124 1.09 -3.65 7.31
C PHE A 124 1.72 -4.50 6.20
N ILE A 125 2.74 -3.95 5.54
CA ILE A 125 3.41 -4.57 4.40
C ILE A 125 4.90 -4.84 4.69
N ARG A 126 5.40 -6.00 4.26
CA ARG A 126 6.83 -6.36 4.29
C ARG A 126 7.36 -6.52 2.88
N PHE A 127 8.30 -5.67 2.47
CA PHE A 127 8.94 -5.78 1.16
C PHE A 127 10.04 -6.84 1.19
N LYS A 128 10.08 -7.71 0.17
CA LYS A 128 11.07 -8.79 0.06
C LYS A 128 12.23 -8.45 -0.86
N CYS A 129 12.06 -7.53 -1.79
CA CYS A 129 13.12 -7.14 -2.72
C CYS A 129 13.93 -5.96 -2.20
N THR A 130 15.19 -5.86 -2.64
CA THR A 130 16.11 -4.75 -2.36
C THR A 130 16.41 -3.99 -3.65
N SER A 131 16.61 -2.68 -3.56
CA SER A 131 17.14 -1.88 -4.68
C SER A 131 18.65 -2.11 -4.76
N THR A 132 19.12 -2.78 -5.81
CA THR A 132 20.55 -3.00 -6.11
C THR A 132 20.93 -2.31 -7.40
#